data_AF-A0A5R8ZTT4-F1
#
_entry.id   AF-A0A5R8ZTT4-F1
#
_cell.length_a   1.000
_cell.length_b   1.000
_cell.length_c   1.000
_cell.angle_alpha   90.00
_cell.angle_beta   90.00
_cell.angle_gamma   90.00
#
_symmetry.space_group_name_H-M   'P 1'
#
loop_
_entity.id
_entity.type
_entity.pdbx_description
1 polymer ?
#
loop_
_entity_poly.entity_id
_entity_poly.type
_entity_poly.pdbx_seq_one_letter_code
_entity_poly.pdbx_strand_id
1 'polypeptide(L)'
;MDNVHRKECSCLQTRRRFPESVKREALDQVLAGTPLRHVADTLAIAESLLGKWKRQYEQQGDDAFPGNGKQRGESSELRRLRQQLAQVTVERDTQKSAHHLLAADDVKFRAIEALAGRYPVAPMRRLLQVSRSGFYARQHRPPSERDGELASGQGYPHHP
;
A
#
# COMPACT_ATOMS: atom_id res chain seq x y z
N MET A 1 -18.72 37.85 -54.36
CA MET A 1 -17.41 38.51 -54.29
C MET A 1 -17.55 39.56 -53.19
N ASP A 2 -17.06 39.42 -51.97
CA ASP A 2 -16.01 38.56 -51.46
C ASP A 2 -16.20 38.26 -49.97
N ASN A 3 -16.05 36.97 -49.68
CA ASN A 3 -15.68 36.44 -48.37
C ASN A 3 -14.23 36.88 -48.11
N VAL A 4 -13.85 37.19 -46.85
CA VAL A 4 -12.62 36.69 -46.18
C VAL A 4 -12.17 37.57 -45.00
N HIS A 5 -12.34 37.01 -43.81
CA HIS A 5 -11.38 36.96 -42.68
C HIS A 5 -10.99 38.28 -41.98
N ARG A 6 -10.96 38.34 -40.64
CA ARG A 6 -10.27 37.37 -39.79
C ARG A 6 -10.65 37.58 -38.31
N LYS A 7 -10.87 36.44 -37.66
CA LYS A 7 -11.09 36.23 -36.22
C LYS A 7 -10.13 37.04 -35.34
N GLU A 8 -10.66 37.83 -34.43
CA GLU A 8 -9.91 38.35 -33.29
C GLU A 8 -9.63 37.21 -32.31
N CYS A 9 -8.35 37.00 -32.03
CA CYS A 9 -7.85 35.99 -31.11
C CYS A 9 -8.21 36.35 -29.66
N SER A 10 -8.94 35.47 -28.96
CA SER A 10 -9.10 35.52 -27.50
C SER A 10 -8.57 34.21 -26.90
N CYS A 11 -7.24 34.10 -26.75
CA CYS A 11 -6.57 32.93 -26.19
C CYS A 11 -6.13 33.09 -24.72
N LEU A 12 -6.66 34.05 -23.97
CA LEU A 12 -6.33 34.23 -22.54
C LEU A 12 -7.58 34.23 -21.63
N GLN A 13 -8.52 33.30 -21.83
CA GLN A 13 -9.52 33.02 -20.81
C GLN A 13 -8.94 32.09 -19.73
N THR A 14 -8.56 32.68 -18.60
CA THR A 14 -8.27 31.94 -17.36
C THR A 14 -9.39 30.93 -17.09
N ARG A 15 -9.07 29.63 -17.13
CA ARG A 15 -10.07 28.56 -16.88
C ARG A 15 -10.69 28.78 -15.50
N ARG A 16 -11.97 29.12 -15.46
CA ARG A 16 -12.76 29.17 -14.22
C ARG A 16 -12.67 27.81 -13.53
N ARG A 17 -12.19 27.79 -12.28
CA ARG A 17 -12.16 26.60 -11.44
C ARG A 17 -13.40 26.59 -10.58
N PHE A 18 -14.17 25.50 -10.65
CA PHE A 18 -15.32 25.27 -9.79
C PHE A 18 -14.94 24.29 -8.69
N PRO A 19 -15.35 24.55 -7.43
CA PRO A 19 -15.17 23.60 -6.34
C PRO A 19 -15.96 22.33 -6.63
N GLU A 20 -15.53 21.22 -6.03
CA GLU A 20 -16.16 19.90 -6.20
C GLU A 20 -17.64 19.92 -5.78
N SER A 21 -17.96 20.57 -4.67
CA SER A 21 -19.33 20.70 -4.15
C SER A 21 -20.29 21.25 -5.21
N VAL A 22 -19.90 22.32 -5.90
CA VAL A 22 -20.71 22.96 -6.96
C VAL A 22 -20.89 22.03 -8.15
N LYS A 23 -19.88 21.21 -8.50
CA LYS A 23 -20.00 20.24 -9.59
C LYS A 23 -20.97 19.11 -9.24
N ARG A 24 -20.91 18.61 -8.00
CA ARG A 24 -21.80 17.55 -7.49
C ARG A 24 -23.24 18.03 -7.42
N GLU A 25 -23.47 19.19 -6.80
CA GLU A 25 -24.80 19.78 -6.68
C GLU A 25 -25.46 20.00 -8.05
N ALA A 26 -24.70 20.50 -9.03
CA ALA A 26 -25.20 20.66 -10.39
C ALA A 26 -25.63 19.33 -11.02
N LEU A 27 -24.90 18.24 -10.75
CA LEU A 27 -25.23 16.92 -11.26
C LEU A 27 -26.42 16.29 -10.54
N ASP A 28 -26.52 16.46 -9.23
CA ASP A 28 -27.64 15.95 -8.45
C ASP A 28 -28.97 16.53 -8.97
N GLN A 29 -29.00 17.83 -9.29
CA GLN A 29 -30.18 18.47 -9.89
C GLN A 29 -30.52 17.89 -11.27
N VAL A 30 -29.50 17.64 -12.10
CA VAL A 30 -29.69 17.03 -13.43
C VAL A 30 -30.17 15.59 -13.33
N LEU A 31 -29.63 14.81 -12.39
CA LEU A 31 -30.01 13.42 -12.15
C LEU A 31 -31.42 13.32 -11.54
N ALA A 32 -31.84 14.31 -10.76
CA ALA A 32 -33.21 14.45 -10.26
C ALA A 32 -34.23 14.82 -11.36
N GLY A 33 -33.78 15.03 -12.60
CA GLY A 33 -34.65 15.29 -13.76
C GLY A 33 -34.72 16.75 -14.20
N THR A 34 -33.94 17.65 -13.58
CA THR A 34 -33.91 19.06 -13.99
C THR A 34 -33.18 19.20 -15.33
N PRO A 35 -33.72 19.94 -16.32
CA PRO A 35 -33.08 20.09 -17.61
C PRO A 35 -31.73 20.82 -17.50
N LEU A 36 -30.72 20.36 -18.24
CA LEU A 36 -29.35 20.88 -18.19
C LEU A 36 -29.29 22.40 -18.36
N ARG A 37 -30.06 22.94 -19.30
CA ARG A 37 -30.14 24.38 -19.55
C ARG A 37 -30.56 25.15 -18.30
N HIS A 38 -31.56 24.67 -17.57
CA HIS A 38 -32.05 25.35 -16.37
C HIS A 38 -31.01 25.35 -15.25
N VAL A 39 -30.33 24.23 -15.02
CA VAL A 39 -29.25 24.13 -14.01
C VAL A 39 -28.06 25.01 -14.41
N ALA A 40 -27.73 25.06 -15.70
CA ALA A 40 -26.66 25.89 -16.23
C ALA A 40 -26.94 27.39 -16.04
N ASP A 41 -28.18 27.82 -16.30
CA ASP A 41 -28.63 29.20 -16.10
C ASP A 41 -28.60 29.58 -14.61
N THR A 42 -29.12 28.71 -13.72
CA THR A 42 -29.13 28.93 -12.26
C THR A 42 -27.72 29.07 -11.68
N LEU A 43 -26.76 28.29 -12.16
CA LEU A 43 -25.37 28.32 -11.69
C LEU A 43 -24.48 29.28 -12.48
N ALA A 44 -25.05 30.03 -13.45
CA ALA A 44 -24.34 30.91 -14.36
C ALA A 44 -23.11 30.25 -15.03
N ILE A 45 -23.25 28.97 -15.42
CA ILE A 45 -22.23 28.18 -16.11
C ILE A 45 -22.66 27.87 -17.55
N ALA A 46 -21.71 27.62 -18.43
CA ALA A 46 -22.02 27.20 -19.78
C ALA A 46 -22.66 25.80 -19.78
N GLU A 47 -23.77 25.62 -20.50
CA GLU A 47 -24.46 24.32 -20.62
C GLU A 47 -23.51 23.23 -21.15
N SER A 48 -22.61 23.58 -22.07
CA SER A 48 -21.58 22.67 -22.61
C SER A 48 -20.57 22.18 -21.55
N LEU A 49 -20.32 22.96 -20.49
CA LEU A 49 -19.49 22.57 -19.37
C LEU A 49 -20.22 21.59 -18.47
N LEU A 50 -21.50 21.86 -18.17
CA LEU A 50 -22.35 20.95 -17.39
C LEU A 50 -22.54 19.61 -18.11
N GLY A 51 -22.72 19.63 -19.43
CA GLY A 51 -22.75 18.41 -20.25
C GLY A 51 -21.45 17.60 -20.19
N LYS A 52 -20.28 18.26 -20.10
CA LYS A 52 -19.00 17.57 -19.88
C LYS A 52 -18.93 16.94 -18.49
N TRP A 53 -19.39 17.63 -17.46
CA TRP A 53 -19.44 17.07 -16.10
C TRP A 53 -20.36 15.86 -16.03
N LYS A 54 -21.52 15.91 -16.70
CA LYS A 54 -22.43 14.76 -16.77
C LYS A 54 -21.77 13.54 -17.39
N ARG A 55 -21.12 13.71 -18.55
CA ARG A 55 -20.38 12.61 -19.20
C ARG A 55 -19.24 12.09 -18.33
N GLN A 56 -18.53 12.97 -17.63
CA GLN A 56 -17.45 12.59 -16.73
C GLN A 56 -17.98 11.76 -15.55
N TYR A 57 -19.14 12.13 -14.99
CA TYR A 57 -19.84 11.39 -13.96
C TYR A 57 -20.35 10.03 -14.46
N GLU A 58 -20.96 9.97 -15.64
CA GLU A 58 -21.39 8.70 -16.24
C GLU A 58 -20.24 7.71 -16.46
N GLN A 59 -19.03 8.20 -16.72
CA GLN A 59 -17.84 7.37 -16.96
C GLN A 59 -17.09 6.97 -15.69
N GLN A 60 -17.09 7.81 -14.65
CA GLN A 60 -16.21 7.68 -13.49
C GLN A 60 -16.97 7.62 -12.15
N GLY A 61 -18.29 7.78 -12.14
CA GLY A 61 -19.12 7.81 -10.95
C GLY A 61 -18.64 8.83 -9.91
N ASP A 62 -18.54 8.40 -8.66
CA ASP A 62 -18.10 9.22 -7.52
C ASP A 62 -16.65 9.73 -7.63
N ASP A 63 -15.83 9.11 -8.49
CA ASP A 63 -14.45 9.52 -8.76
C ASP A 63 -14.35 10.61 -9.84
N ALA A 64 -15.48 11.10 -10.37
CA ALA A 64 -15.49 12.10 -11.44
C ALA A 64 -14.91 13.46 -11.03
N PHE A 65 -15.04 13.86 -9.76
CA PHE A 65 -14.59 15.17 -9.29
C PHE A 65 -13.76 15.06 -8.03
N PRO A 66 -12.60 14.41 -8.05
CA PRO A 66 -11.84 14.29 -6.83
C PRO A 66 -11.30 15.69 -6.50
N GLY A 67 -11.67 16.22 -5.32
CA GLY A 67 -11.31 17.56 -4.89
C GLY A 67 -9.81 17.85 -4.94
N ASN A 68 -9.43 19.12 -4.71
CA ASN A 68 -8.01 19.55 -4.69
C ASN A 68 -7.20 18.71 -3.68
N GLY A 69 -6.61 17.59 -4.12
CA GLY A 69 -5.84 16.68 -3.27
C GLY A 69 -6.12 15.18 -3.45
N LYS A 70 -7.26 14.78 -4.03
CA LYS A 70 -7.44 13.39 -4.46
C LYS A 70 -7.18 13.33 -5.96
N GLN A 71 -6.07 12.73 -6.35
CA GLN A 71 -5.83 12.41 -7.75
C GLN A 71 -6.41 11.02 -7.98
N ARG A 72 -7.51 10.97 -8.75
CA ARG A 72 -8.07 9.86 -9.52
C ARG A 72 -7.56 8.45 -9.15
N GLY A 73 -8.41 7.69 -8.47
CA GLY A 73 -8.18 6.29 -8.12
C GLY A 73 -7.07 6.13 -7.09
N GLU A 74 -7.13 5.08 -6.29
CA GLU A 74 -5.91 4.65 -5.60
C GLU A 74 -4.83 4.49 -6.67
N SER A 75 -3.71 5.20 -6.52
CA SER A 75 -2.59 5.10 -7.47
C SER A 75 -2.33 3.61 -7.73
N SER A 76 -2.13 3.22 -8.99
CA SER A 76 -1.81 1.82 -9.34
C SER A 76 -0.70 1.24 -8.44
N GLU A 77 0.18 2.13 -7.99
CA GLU A 77 1.17 1.93 -6.94
C GLU A 77 0.59 1.56 -5.57
N LEU A 78 -0.41 2.25 -5.03
CA LEU A 78 -1.12 1.85 -3.82
C LEU A 78 -1.74 0.45 -3.95
N ARG A 79 -2.38 0.14 -5.09
CA ARG A 79 -2.95 -1.20 -5.32
C ARG A 79 -1.86 -2.27 -5.35
N ARG A 80 -0.76 -2.03 -6.08
CA ARG A 80 0.39 -2.91 -6.14
C ARG A 80 1.02 -3.12 -4.75
N LEU A 81 1.21 -2.05 -3.99
CA LEU A 81 1.75 -2.10 -2.64
C LEU A 81 0.87 -2.90 -1.69
N ARG A 82 -0.47 -2.72 -1.76
CA ARG A 82 -1.39 -3.53 -0.95
C ARG A 82 -1.36 -5.02 -1.32
N GLN A 83 -1.25 -5.33 -2.62
CA GLN A 83 -1.08 -6.72 -3.08
C GLN A 83 0.22 -7.33 -2.58
N GLN A 84 1.33 -6.60 -2.66
CA GLN A 84 2.62 -7.04 -2.13
C GLN A 84 2.57 -7.26 -0.62
N LEU A 85 1.94 -6.35 0.14
CA LEU A 85 1.76 -6.51 1.58
C LEU A 85 0.90 -7.73 1.92
N ALA A 86 -0.18 -7.98 1.17
CA ALA A 86 -1.03 -9.14 1.38
C ALA A 86 -0.26 -10.44 1.13
N GLN A 87 0.50 -10.52 0.03
CA GLN A 87 1.33 -11.68 -0.30
C GLN A 87 2.39 -11.94 0.77
N VAL A 88 3.16 -10.92 1.17
CA VAL A 88 4.20 -11.05 2.20
C VAL A 88 3.60 -11.43 3.55
N THR A 89 2.39 -10.97 3.86
CA THR A 89 1.69 -11.34 5.10
C THR A 89 1.33 -12.82 5.10
N VAL A 90 0.76 -13.34 4.00
CA VAL A 90 0.45 -14.77 3.85
C VAL A 90 1.72 -15.62 3.94
N GLU A 91 2.78 -15.26 3.23
CA GLU A 91 4.05 -15.99 3.26
C GLU A 91 4.63 -16.05 4.67
N ARG A 92 4.68 -14.90 5.36
CA ARG A 92 5.18 -14.78 6.74
C ARG A 92 4.33 -15.59 7.72
N ASP A 93 3.02 -15.56 7.59
CA ASP A 93 2.14 -16.26 8.53
C ASP A 93 2.12 -17.78 8.30
N THR A 94 2.24 -18.23 7.05
CA THR A 94 2.51 -19.64 6.72
C THR A 94 3.87 -20.10 7.26
N GLN A 95 4.93 -19.29 7.12
CA GLN A 95 6.25 -19.61 7.66
C GLN A 95 6.26 -19.69 9.19
N LYS A 96 5.64 -18.72 9.89
CA LYS A 96 5.43 -18.82 11.35
C LYS A 96 4.65 -20.10 11.71
N SER A 97 3.66 -20.44 10.90
CA SER A 97 2.85 -21.64 11.07
C SER A 97 3.68 -22.92 10.91
N ALA A 98 4.63 -22.95 9.99
CA ALA A 98 5.55 -24.08 9.84
C ALA A 98 6.62 -24.12 10.95
N HIS A 99 7.21 -22.98 11.32
CA HIS A 99 8.29 -22.91 12.31
C HIS A 99 7.85 -23.30 13.72
N HIS A 100 6.63 -22.96 14.14
CA HIS A 100 6.16 -23.40 15.47
C HIS A 100 5.94 -24.92 15.54
N LEU A 101 5.57 -25.55 14.43
CA LEU A 101 5.34 -27.00 14.35
C LEU A 101 6.64 -27.81 14.19
N LEU A 102 7.63 -27.26 13.48
CA LEU A 102 8.76 -28.05 12.98
C LEU A 102 10.11 -27.72 13.62
N ALA A 103 10.27 -26.58 14.29
CA ALA A 103 11.56 -26.18 14.85
C ALA A 103 11.65 -26.47 16.36
N ALA A 104 12.63 -27.27 16.76
CA ALA A 104 13.07 -27.36 18.15
C ALA A 104 13.55 -25.99 18.63
N ASP A 105 13.38 -25.69 19.92
CA ASP A 105 13.78 -24.40 20.51
C ASP A 105 15.27 -24.10 20.27
N ASP A 106 16.11 -25.14 20.24
CA ASP A 106 17.54 -25.05 19.92
C ASP A 106 17.85 -24.41 18.56
N VAL A 107 17.03 -24.69 17.54
CA VAL A 107 17.17 -24.11 16.19
C VAL A 107 16.75 -22.65 16.19
N LYS A 108 15.66 -22.33 16.90
CA LYS A 108 15.15 -20.95 17.01
C LYS A 108 16.15 -20.05 17.72
N PHE A 109 16.75 -20.53 18.79
CA PHE A 109 17.79 -19.84 19.54
C PHE A 109 19.04 -19.56 18.68
N ARG A 110 19.54 -20.56 17.94
CA ARG A 110 20.69 -20.37 17.03
C ARG A 110 20.40 -19.35 15.92
N ALA A 111 19.17 -19.35 15.40
CA ALA A 111 18.75 -18.35 14.41
C ALA A 111 18.74 -16.92 14.99
N ILE A 112 18.29 -16.76 16.25
CA ILE A 112 18.34 -15.46 16.95
C ILE A 112 19.79 -15.00 17.12
N GLU A 113 20.70 -15.89 17.52
CA GLU A 113 22.12 -15.57 17.68
C GLU A 113 22.77 -15.13 16.36
N ALA A 114 22.51 -15.86 15.26
CA ALA A 114 23.05 -15.53 13.95
C ALA A 114 22.57 -14.18 13.40
N LEU A 115 21.37 -13.74 13.79
CA LEU A 115 20.74 -12.51 13.31
C LEU A 115 20.85 -11.33 14.28
N ALA A 116 21.34 -11.55 15.51
CA ALA A 116 21.39 -10.54 16.58
C ALA A 116 22.23 -9.31 16.23
N GLY A 117 23.22 -9.43 15.33
CA GLY A 117 24.00 -8.29 14.83
C GLY A 117 23.25 -7.40 13.82
N ARG A 118 22.16 -7.88 13.23
CA ARG A 118 21.40 -7.21 12.17
C ARG A 118 20.01 -6.75 12.61
N TYR A 119 19.40 -7.46 13.55
CA TYR A 119 18.04 -7.20 14.01
C TYR A 119 17.95 -7.25 15.54
N PRO A 120 17.07 -6.44 16.17
CA PRO A 120 16.87 -6.52 17.61
C PRO A 120 16.35 -7.89 18.06
N VAL A 121 16.90 -8.42 19.16
CA VAL A 121 16.58 -9.76 19.70
C VAL A 121 15.12 -9.89 20.14
N ALA A 122 14.55 -8.85 20.75
CA ALA A 122 13.21 -8.90 21.32
C ALA A 122 12.10 -9.18 20.26
N PRO A 123 12.07 -8.51 19.10
CA PRO A 123 11.20 -8.87 17.97
C PRO A 123 11.39 -10.30 17.46
N MET A 124 12.63 -10.75 17.25
CA MET A 124 12.91 -12.09 16.72
C MET A 124 12.40 -13.20 17.66
N ARG A 125 12.62 -13.02 18.97
CA ARG A 125 12.08 -13.92 19.99
C ARG A 125 10.55 -14.01 19.94
N ARG A 126 9.86 -12.87 19.78
CA ARG A 126 8.38 -12.85 19.64
C ARG A 126 7.93 -13.54 18.36
N LEU A 127 8.63 -13.29 17.24
CA LEU A 127 8.35 -13.89 15.94
C LEU A 127 8.45 -15.42 15.99
N LEU A 128 9.48 -15.93 16.67
CA LEU A 128 9.77 -17.36 16.82
C LEU A 128 9.07 -17.99 18.03
N GLN A 129 8.26 -17.23 18.78
CA GLN A 129 7.53 -17.68 19.97
C GLN A 129 8.42 -18.32 21.04
N VAL A 130 9.61 -17.76 21.23
CA VAL A 130 10.59 -18.27 22.19
C VAL A 130 10.41 -17.58 23.56
N SER A 131 10.53 -18.36 24.65
CA SER A 131 10.52 -17.78 26.00
C SER A 131 11.73 -16.87 26.24
N ARG A 132 11.50 -15.72 26.88
CA ARG A 132 12.58 -14.81 27.29
C ARG A 132 13.52 -15.49 28.29
N SER A 133 12.96 -16.18 29.29
CA SER A 133 13.76 -16.86 30.32
C SER A 133 14.56 -18.03 29.74
N GLY A 134 13.95 -18.82 28.83
CA GLY A 134 14.63 -19.93 28.16
C GLY A 134 15.80 -19.48 27.28
N PHE A 135 15.63 -18.38 26.54
CA PHE A 135 16.69 -17.81 25.69
C PHE A 135 17.92 -17.39 26.49
N TYR A 136 17.73 -16.54 27.51
CA TYR A 136 18.85 -16.06 28.32
C TYR A 136 19.45 -17.15 29.20
N ALA A 137 18.63 -18.08 29.73
CA ALA A 137 19.15 -19.21 30.51
C ALA A 137 20.04 -20.13 29.65
N ARG A 138 19.75 -20.29 28.36
CA ARG A 138 20.60 -21.04 27.43
C ARG A 138 21.87 -20.27 27.07
N GLN A 139 21.76 -18.96 26.83
CA GLN A 139 22.91 -18.11 26.53
C GLN A 139 23.96 -18.10 27.66
N HIS A 140 23.51 -18.24 28.90
CA HIS A 140 24.36 -18.32 30.09
C HIS A 140 24.55 -19.74 30.61
N ARG A 141 24.08 -20.77 29.90
CA ARG A 141 24.27 -22.17 30.31
C ARG A 141 25.75 -22.51 30.09
N PRO A 142 26.51 -22.88 31.15
CA PRO A 142 27.84 -23.41 30.96
C PRO A 142 27.74 -24.68 30.10
N PRO A 143 28.66 -24.89 29.14
CA PRO A 143 28.65 -26.08 28.29
C PRO A 143 28.60 -27.32 29.17
N SER A 144 27.65 -28.21 28.92
CA SER A 144 27.56 -29.46 29.66
C SER A 144 28.70 -30.38 29.20
N GLU A 145 29.15 -31.32 30.04
CA GLU A 145 30.28 -32.22 29.72
C GLU A 145 30.08 -32.97 28.39
N ARG A 146 28.83 -33.19 27.96
CA ARG A 146 28.46 -33.83 26.69
C ARG A 146 28.65 -32.93 25.46
N ASP A 147 28.63 -31.61 25.62
CA ASP A 147 28.82 -30.65 24.53
C ASP A 147 30.30 -30.45 24.17
N GLY A 148 31.21 -30.66 25.13
CA GLY A 148 32.66 -30.64 24.91
C GLY A 148 33.19 -31.86 24.14
N GLU A 149 32.50 -33.00 24.23
CA GLU A 149 32.89 -34.25 23.59
C GLU A 149 32.59 -34.26 22.08
N LEU A 150 31.55 -33.53 21.64
CA LEU A 150 31.24 -33.33 20.22
C LEU A 150 32.18 -32.33 19.53
N ALA A 151 32.80 -31.40 20.28
CA ALA A 151 33.79 -30.46 19.75
C ALA A 151 35.20 -31.08 19.66
N SER A 152 35.46 -32.17 20.38
CA SER A 152 36.77 -32.84 20.47
C SER A 152 36.90 -34.09 19.59
N GLY A 153 35.82 -34.49 18.90
CA GLY A 153 35.72 -35.77 18.18
C GLY A 153 35.86 -35.74 16.66
N GLN A 154 36.21 -34.61 16.02
CA GLN A 154 36.53 -34.56 14.59
C GLN A 154 38.01 -34.24 14.35
N GLY A 155 38.88 -35.17 14.75
CA GLY A 155 40.14 -35.37 14.04
C GLY A 155 39.84 -36.17 12.78
N TYR A 156 39.84 -35.52 11.62
CA TYR A 156 39.88 -36.25 10.35
C TYR A 156 41.18 -37.07 10.30
N PRO A 157 41.13 -38.39 10.05
CA PRO A 157 42.35 -39.18 9.92
C PRO A 157 43.08 -38.73 8.65
N HIS A 158 44.23 -38.09 8.82
CA HIS A 158 45.20 -37.90 7.75
C HIS A 158 45.93 -39.23 7.55
N HIS A 159 45.50 -40.01 6.56
CA HIS A 159 46.25 -41.18 6.12
C HIS A 159 47.38 -40.75 5.15
N PRO A 160 48.60 -41.27 5.32
CA PRO A 160 49.75 -40.99 4.44
C PRO A 160 49.60 -41.63 3.06
#